data_AF-A0A917YVW1-F1
#
_entry.id   AF-A0A917YVW1-F1
#
_cell.length_a   1.000
_cell.length_b   1.000
_cell.length_c   1.000
_cell.angle_alpha   90.00
_cell.angle_beta   90.00
_cell.angle_gamma   90.00
#
_symmetry.space_group_name_H-M   'P 1'
#
loop_
_entity.id
_entity.type
_entity.pdbx_description
1 polymer ?
#
loop_
_entity_poly.entity_id
_entity_poly.type
_entity_poly.pdbx_seq_one_letter_code
_entity_poly.pdbx_strand_id
1 'polypeptide(L)'
;MIKINKILSISAFVLLSVGCAPSSYVVKSPSQSNMPYQVFNAKSSLELSFSDKRESASSFSTGVLKADLVLDGKQFDSIQFVKDHTIREIQARGIDIKLAESEIADVNINKLVMKNHRTNAYTPFITLTMLSADIVNNGQKERVAVFIKRGKVPVWSFDEIINPTLNEPLELLIKEFSAKLSANLYSAKLSDNEVSALIARLSNQANKELSYLDVYELGFSNNIKAATYLRDLTKSDDEYVRMAAISSLGILKDQASLVLLKDLAKSAKTWTDRAMALKSIGDIGGEEATAFLHAKKMELEGQDSKEELWSTEIIDLYL
;
A
#
# COMPACT_ATOMS: atom_id res chain seq x y z
N MET A 1 62.92 30.70 37.45
CA MET A 1 61.68 30.03 37.90
C MET A 1 60.49 30.80 37.35
N ILE A 2 59.78 30.24 36.39
CA ILE A 2 58.33 30.40 36.15
C ILE A 2 57.98 29.20 35.25
N LYS A 3 57.18 28.27 35.79
CA LYS A 3 56.62 27.12 35.06
C LYS A 3 55.37 27.62 34.35
N ILE A 4 55.29 27.47 33.03
CA ILE A 4 54.03 27.59 32.29
C ILE A 4 53.62 26.17 31.87
N ASN A 5 52.50 25.75 32.45
CA ASN A 5 51.87 24.46 32.22
C ASN A 5 51.12 24.44 30.88
N LYS A 6 51.22 23.30 30.21
CA LYS A 6 50.25 22.60 29.34
C LYS A 6 49.04 23.41 28.84
N ILE A 7 48.94 23.53 27.51
CA ILE A 7 47.66 23.36 26.81
C ILE A 7 47.91 22.32 25.71
N LEU A 8 47.44 21.10 25.96
CA LEU A 8 47.35 20.03 24.97
C LEU A 8 46.07 20.31 24.18
N SER A 9 46.18 20.87 22.96
CA SER A 9 45.04 20.99 22.06
C SER A 9 44.71 19.60 21.49
N ILE A 10 43.80 18.90 22.14
CA ILE A 10 43.13 17.72 21.57
C ILE A 10 42.09 18.26 20.60
N SER A 11 42.44 18.36 19.32
CA SER A 11 41.46 18.53 18.25
C SER A 11 40.66 17.24 18.15
N ALA A 12 39.52 17.18 18.84
CA ALA A 12 38.50 16.17 18.61
C ALA A 12 37.91 16.42 17.22
N PHE A 13 38.44 15.72 16.21
CA PHE A 13 37.82 15.61 14.90
C PHE A 13 36.56 14.76 15.09
N VAL A 14 35.44 15.40 15.43
CA VAL A 14 34.12 14.78 15.36
C VAL A 14 33.87 14.53 13.87
N LEU A 15 34.13 13.29 13.43
CA LEU A 15 33.61 12.76 12.19
C LEU A 15 32.09 12.83 12.28
N LEU A 16 31.52 13.93 11.79
CA LEU A 16 30.13 13.99 11.40
C LEU A 16 29.98 13.00 10.24
N SER A 17 29.70 11.75 10.55
CA SER A 17 29.13 10.80 9.61
C SER A 17 27.73 11.30 9.28
N VAL A 18 27.65 12.31 8.43
CA VAL A 18 26.44 12.61 7.68
C VAL A 18 26.25 11.37 6.83
N GLY A 19 25.44 10.44 7.31
CA GLY A 19 25.13 9.21 6.61
C GLY A 19 24.53 9.59 5.26
N CYS A 20 25.34 9.58 4.21
CA CYS A 20 24.83 9.65 2.85
C CYS A 20 23.84 8.50 2.68
N ALA A 21 22.73 8.77 2.00
CA ALA A 21 21.78 7.72 1.68
C ALA A 21 22.50 6.58 0.93
N PRO A 22 22.33 5.31 1.34
CA PRO A 22 22.88 4.16 0.62
C PRO A 22 22.47 4.18 -0.86
N SER A 23 23.34 3.64 -1.72
CA SER A 23 23.01 3.42 -3.14
C SER A 23 21.92 2.36 -3.33
N SER A 24 21.75 1.48 -2.34
CA SER A 24 20.65 0.52 -2.31
C SER A 24 20.23 0.16 -0.88
N TYR A 25 18.97 -0.28 -0.74
CA TYR A 25 18.39 -0.74 0.52
C TYR A 25 18.05 -2.23 0.45
N VAL A 26 18.46 -2.98 1.47
CA VAL A 26 18.08 -4.38 1.62
C VAL A 26 16.67 -4.45 2.19
N VAL A 27 15.73 -4.97 1.40
CA VAL A 27 14.34 -5.20 1.79
C VAL A 27 14.10 -6.67 2.10
N LYS A 28 13.03 -6.95 2.84
CA LYS A 28 12.63 -8.30 3.25
C LYS A 28 11.49 -8.80 2.37
N SER A 29 11.40 -10.12 2.20
CA SER A 29 10.20 -10.74 1.67
C SER A 29 9.00 -10.46 2.59
N PRO A 30 7.83 -10.12 2.03
CA PRO A 30 6.57 -10.01 2.76
C PRO A 30 6.26 -11.26 3.60
N SER A 31 5.69 -11.03 4.79
CA SER A 31 5.11 -12.11 5.58
C SER A 31 3.82 -12.63 4.94
N GLN A 32 3.59 -13.94 5.04
CA GLN A 32 2.37 -14.58 4.54
C GLN A 32 1.23 -14.47 5.55
N SER A 33 0.00 -14.37 5.05
CA SER A 33 -1.19 -14.43 5.89
C SER A 33 -1.47 -15.85 6.39
N ASN A 34 -2.11 -15.96 7.55
CA ASN A 34 -2.40 -17.24 8.22
C ASN A 34 -3.91 -17.53 8.38
N MET A 35 -4.76 -16.70 7.77
CA MET A 35 -6.21 -16.86 7.81
C MET A 35 -6.71 -17.31 6.43
N PRO A 36 -7.19 -18.56 6.30
CA PRO A 36 -7.60 -19.11 5.01
C PRO A 36 -8.94 -18.52 4.55
N TYR A 37 -9.10 -18.32 3.26
CA TYR A 37 -10.36 -17.89 2.67
C TYR A 37 -11.32 -19.05 2.45
N GLN A 38 -12.61 -18.72 2.46
CA GLN A 38 -13.66 -19.51 1.82
C GLN A 38 -13.79 -19.04 0.36
N VAL A 39 -13.75 -20.00 -0.56
CA VAL A 39 -13.91 -19.76 -2.01
C VAL A 39 -15.35 -20.07 -2.41
N PHE A 40 -16.00 -19.14 -3.12
CA PHE A 40 -17.40 -19.27 -3.53
C PHE A 40 -17.58 -19.43 -5.04
N ASN A 41 -16.53 -19.16 -5.83
CA ASN A 41 -16.50 -19.43 -7.26
C ASN A 41 -15.35 -20.38 -7.58
N ALA A 42 -15.54 -21.66 -7.25
CA ALA A 42 -14.59 -22.73 -7.49
C ALA A 42 -14.66 -23.22 -8.96
N LYS A 43 -14.35 -22.34 -9.92
CA LYS A 43 -13.93 -22.86 -11.24
C LYS A 43 -12.55 -23.48 -11.05
N SER A 44 -12.30 -24.58 -11.78
CA SER A 44 -11.04 -25.35 -11.82
C SER A 44 -9.79 -24.47 -11.67
N SER A 45 -8.75 -24.98 -10.97
CA SER A 45 -7.47 -24.31 -10.70
C SER A 45 -7.13 -23.27 -11.76
N LEU A 46 -7.31 -21.99 -11.44
CA LEU A 46 -7.07 -20.93 -12.39
C LEU A 46 -5.56 -20.79 -12.54
N GLU A 47 -5.12 -20.69 -13.79
CA GLU A 47 -3.74 -20.39 -14.09
C GLU A 47 -3.58 -18.89 -14.32
N LEU A 48 -2.63 -18.28 -13.60
CA LEU A 48 -2.34 -16.85 -13.72
C LEU A 48 -1.11 -16.60 -14.56
N SER A 49 -1.25 -15.69 -15.52
CA SER A 49 -0.14 -15.05 -16.21
C SER A 49 0.06 -13.62 -15.69
N PHE A 50 1.31 -13.15 -15.67
CA PHE A 50 1.65 -11.78 -15.33
C PHE A 50 2.43 -11.18 -16.49
N SER A 51 1.99 -10.03 -16.98
CA SER A 51 2.69 -9.30 -18.04
C SER A 51 2.99 -7.86 -17.62
N ASP A 52 4.16 -7.37 -18.04
CA ASP A 52 4.54 -5.97 -17.84
C ASP A 52 4.04 -5.13 -19.01
N LYS A 53 3.10 -4.22 -18.75
CA LYS A 53 2.53 -3.27 -19.72
C LYS A 53 2.93 -1.83 -19.44
N ARG A 54 3.92 -1.60 -18.57
CA ARG A 54 4.44 -0.25 -18.31
C ARG A 54 5.10 0.30 -19.57
N GLU A 55 4.86 1.58 -19.88
CA GLU A 55 5.31 2.23 -21.13
C GLU A 55 6.84 2.30 -21.29
N SER A 56 7.60 2.10 -20.21
CA SER A 56 9.06 1.96 -20.25
C SER A 56 9.54 1.14 -19.05
N ALA A 57 10.79 0.66 -19.11
CA ALA A 57 11.54 0.10 -17.98
C ALA A 57 11.82 1.19 -16.91
N SER A 58 10.74 1.77 -16.40
CA SER A 58 10.73 2.79 -15.38
C SER A 58 11.25 2.17 -14.09
N SER A 59 12.21 2.85 -13.46
CA SER A 59 12.77 2.42 -12.19
C SER A 59 11.66 2.24 -11.17
N PHE A 60 11.64 1.08 -10.49
CA PHE A 60 10.67 0.83 -9.43
C PHE A 60 10.77 1.88 -8.32
N SER A 61 11.98 2.22 -7.89
CA SER A 61 12.24 3.25 -6.87
C SER A 61 12.57 4.58 -7.55
N THR A 62 11.81 5.63 -7.23
CA THR A 62 12.03 6.99 -7.74
C THR A 62 11.84 8.02 -6.64
N GLY A 63 12.36 9.24 -6.81
CA GLY A 63 12.14 10.34 -5.87
C GLY A 63 13.41 11.05 -5.44
N VAL A 64 13.41 11.58 -4.22
CA VAL A 64 14.53 12.35 -3.66
C VAL A 64 15.75 11.46 -3.41
N LEU A 65 15.53 10.26 -2.90
CA LEU A 65 16.56 9.23 -2.78
C LEU A 65 16.64 8.46 -4.09
N LYS A 66 17.82 8.53 -4.72
CA LYS A 66 18.20 7.65 -5.83
C LYS A 66 18.86 6.42 -5.24
N ALA A 67 18.03 5.46 -4.83
CA ALA A 67 18.49 4.21 -4.26
C ALA A 67 17.67 3.05 -4.80
N ASP A 68 18.38 2.00 -5.22
CA ASP A 68 17.77 0.75 -5.64
C ASP A 68 17.35 -0.09 -4.44
N LEU A 69 16.56 -1.12 -4.69
CA LEU A 69 16.24 -2.12 -3.69
C LEU A 69 17.00 -3.42 -3.98
N VAL A 70 17.33 -4.15 -2.92
CA VAL A 70 17.96 -5.46 -2.97
C VAL A 70 17.10 -6.42 -2.17
N LEU A 71 16.73 -7.54 -2.77
CA LEU A 71 16.00 -8.63 -2.11
C LEU A 71 16.82 -9.91 -2.24
N ASP A 72 17.06 -10.59 -1.12
CA ASP A 72 17.84 -11.84 -1.06
C ASP A 72 19.21 -11.75 -1.75
N GLY A 73 19.88 -10.59 -1.60
CA GLY A 73 21.18 -10.31 -2.19
C GLY A 73 21.17 -10.07 -3.71
N LYS A 74 19.99 -10.00 -4.35
CA LYS A 74 19.83 -9.73 -5.78
C LYS A 74 19.20 -8.36 -6.02
N GLN A 75 19.49 -7.78 -7.18
CA GLN A 75 18.80 -6.57 -7.63
C GLN A 75 17.28 -6.82 -7.66
N PHE A 76 16.52 -5.87 -7.12
CA PHE A 76 15.07 -6.00 -7.00
C PHE A 76 14.39 -5.95 -8.37
N ASP A 77 13.85 -7.09 -8.79
CA ASP A 77 12.95 -7.19 -9.94
C ASP A 77 11.51 -7.02 -9.47
N SER A 78 10.91 -5.86 -9.77
CA SER A 78 9.58 -5.51 -9.28
C SER A 78 8.47 -6.40 -9.84
N ILE A 79 8.59 -6.85 -11.10
CA ILE A 79 7.54 -7.66 -11.74
C ILE A 79 7.61 -9.08 -11.20
N GLN A 80 8.81 -9.65 -11.15
CA GLN A 80 9.03 -10.97 -10.57
C GLN A 80 8.64 -10.99 -9.08
N PHE A 81 8.93 -9.91 -8.35
CA PHE A 81 8.51 -9.73 -6.96
C PHE A 81 6.99 -9.81 -6.79
N VAL A 82 6.22 -9.02 -7.56
CA VAL A 82 4.75 -9.04 -7.49
C VAL A 82 4.21 -10.40 -7.88
N LYS A 83 4.70 -10.99 -8.96
CA LYS A 83 4.29 -12.33 -9.42
C LYS A 83 4.46 -13.38 -8.31
N ASP A 84 5.68 -13.54 -7.80
CA ASP A 84 5.99 -14.63 -6.88
C ASP A 84 5.30 -14.47 -5.52
N HIS A 85 5.29 -13.26 -4.98
CA HIS A 85 4.74 -13.02 -3.66
C HIS A 85 3.20 -13.00 -3.67
N THR A 86 2.57 -12.57 -4.76
CA THR A 86 1.10 -12.67 -4.91
C THR A 86 0.66 -14.13 -4.93
N ILE A 87 1.33 -14.99 -5.71
CA ILE A 87 1.01 -16.42 -5.76
C ILE A 87 1.21 -17.06 -4.37
N ARG A 88 2.33 -16.78 -3.71
CA ARG A 88 2.62 -17.30 -2.37
C ARG A 88 1.59 -16.85 -1.33
N GLU A 89 1.12 -15.61 -1.40
CA GLU A 89 0.11 -15.07 -0.48
C GLU A 89 -1.27 -15.72 -0.73
N ILE A 90 -1.69 -15.86 -1.99
CA ILE A 90 -2.95 -16.54 -2.35
C ILE A 90 -2.94 -18.01 -1.88
N GLN A 91 -1.82 -18.71 -2.08
CA GLN A 91 -1.65 -20.09 -1.60
C GLN A 91 -1.67 -20.18 -0.07
N ALA A 92 -1.03 -19.23 0.63
CA ALA A 92 -1.06 -19.17 2.10
C ALA A 92 -2.48 -18.96 2.65
N ARG A 93 -3.35 -18.28 1.90
CA ARG A 93 -4.78 -18.14 2.19
C ARG A 93 -5.63 -19.35 1.76
N GLY A 94 -5.00 -20.47 1.39
CA GLY A 94 -5.68 -21.74 1.14
C GLY A 94 -6.31 -21.89 -0.24
N ILE A 95 -5.97 -21.01 -1.20
CA ILE A 95 -6.44 -21.11 -2.58
C ILE A 95 -5.36 -21.82 -3.42
N ASP A 96 -5.70 -22.97 -3.99
CA ASP A 96 -4.81 -23.67 -4.91
C ASP A 96 -4.76 -22.94 -6.26
N ILE A 97 -3.60 -22.35 -6.54
CA ILE A 97 -3.33 -21.57 -7.76
C ILE A 97 -2.00 -22.00 -8.35
N LYS A 98 -1.98 -22.19 -9.67
CA LYS A 98 -0.78 -22.57 -10.43
C LYS A 98 -0.39 -21.44 -11.37
N LEU A 99 0.91 -21.27 -11.58
CA LEU A 99 1.44 -20.40 -12.63
C LEU A 99 1.35 -21.14 -13.96
N ALA A 100 0.85 -20.49 -15.02
CA ALA A 100 0.98 -21.04 -16.36
C ALA A 100 1.41 -20.01 -17.39
N GLU A 101 1.76 -20.54 -18.57
CA GLU A 101 2.30 -19.79 -19.70
C GLU A 101 1.19 -19.15 -20.57
N SER A 102 -0.06 -19.68 -20.54
CA SER A 102 -1.34 -19.09 -21.01
C SER A 102 -2.49 -20.00 -20.48
N GLU A 103 -3.78 -19.67 -20.30
CA GLU A 103 -4.66 -18.64 -20.87
C GLU A 103 -6.04 -18.56 -20.12
N ILE A 104 -6.09 -18.41 -18.79
CA ILE A 104 -7.39 -18.29 -18.08
C ILE A 104 -7.61 -16.92 -17.43
N ALA A 105 -6.61 -16.36 -16.72
CA ALA A 105 -6.63 -14.94 -16.37
C ALA A 105 -5.26 -14.28 -16.50
N ASP A 106 -5.24 -13.16 -17.22
CA ASP A 106 -4.05 -12.34 -17.43
C ASP A 106 -4.04 -11.15 -16.48
N VAL A 107 -2.92 -10.98 -15.77
CA VAL A 107 -2.64 -9.81 -14.94
C VAL A 107 -1.68 -8.90 -15.69
N ASN A 108 -2.21 -7.82 -16.26
CA ASN A 108 -1.43 -6.84 -17.03
C ASN A 108 -1.05 -5.67 -16.11
N ILE A 109 0.22 -5.56 -15.72
CA ILE A 109 0.70 -4.52 -14.81
C ILE A 109 0.95 -3.23 -15.61
N ASN A 110 0.12 -2.21 -15.38
CA ASN A 110 0.16 -0.92 -16.07
C ASN A 110 1.04 0.12 -15.34
N LYS A 111 1.07 0.05 -14.00
CA LYS A 111 1.92 0.91 -13.15
C LYS A 111 2.43 0.09 -11.98
N LEU A 112 3.71 0.23 -11.66
CA LEU A 112 4.33 -0.36 -10.47
C LEU A 112 5.54 0.49 -10.08
N VAL A 113 5.39 1.29 -9.03
CA VAL A 113 6.39 2.27 -8.59
C VAL A 113 6.30 2.53 -7.09
N MET A 114 7.44 2.82 -6.47
CA MET A 114 7.58 3.38 -5.14
C MET A 114 8.25 4.76 -5.27
N LYS A 115 7.47 5.81 -5.03
CA LYS A 115 7.96 7.19 -5.00
C LYS A 115 8.34 7.58 -3.59
N ASN A 116 9.55 8.08 -3.39
CA ASN A 116 9.98 8.61 -2.11
C ASN A 116 10.07 10.14 -2.12
N HIS A 117 9.75 10.76 -0.99
CA HIS A 117 9.81 12.20 -0.84
C HIS A 117 10.25 12.60 0.57
N ARG A 118 11.10 13.62 0.64
CA ARG A 118 11.48 14.31 1.86
C ARG A 118 11.91 15.73 1.49
N THR A 119 11.38 16.73 2.17
CA THR A 119 11.70 18.13 1.86
C THR A 119 12.99 18.56 2.55
N ASN A 120 13.17 18.20 3.83
CA ASN A 120 14.37 18.50 4.62
C ASN A 120 14.55 17.50 5.78
N ALA A 121 15.58 17.71 6.60
CA ALA A 121 15.93 16.82 7.71
C ALA A 121 14.84 16.70 8.80
N TYR A 122 13.96 17.69 8.93
CA TYR A 122 12.90 17.74 9.95
C TYR A 122 11.53 17.31 9.41
N THR A 123 11.39 17.14 8.10
CA THR A 123 10.18 16.57 7.51
C THR A 123 10.22 15.04 7.48
N PRO A 124 9.07 14.37 7.57
CA PRO A 124 9.00 12.94 7.38
C PRO A 124 9.63 12.50 6.05
N PHE A 125 10.35 11.38 6.09
CA PHE A 125 10.62 10.62 4.88
C PHE A 125 9.37 9.81 4.57
N ILE A 126 8.75 10.05 3.41
CA ILE A 126 7.54 9.35 2.98
C ILE A 126 7.79 8.51 1.74
N THR A 127 7.06 7.41 1.63
CA THR A 127 6.96 6.59 0.42
C THR A 127 5.51 6.46 -0.01
N LEU A 128 5.32 6.50 -1.32
CA LEU A 128 4.06 6.35 -2.04
C LEU A 128 4.23 5.16 -2.97
N THR A 129 3.71 4.00 -2.56
CA THR A 129 3.81 2.76 -3.33
C THR A 129 2.51 2.56 -4.10
N MET A 130 2.62 2.41 -5.41
CA MET A 130 1.49 2.37 -6.34
C MET A 130 1.60 1.16 -7.25
N LEU A 131 0.46 0.49 -7.44
CA LEU A 131 0.27 -0.53 -8.45
C LEU A 131 -1.06 -0.27 -9.15
N SER A 132 -1.07 -0.45 -10.46
CA SER A 132 -2.29 -0.50 -11.28
C SER A 132 -2.14 -1.67 -12.23
N ALA A 133 -3.14 -2.55 -12.27
CA ALA A 133 -3.16 -3.73 -13.12
C ALA A 133 -4.56 -3.96 -13.69
N ASP A 134 -4.60 -4.39 -14.95
CA ASP A 134 -5.81 -4.89 -15.57
C ASP A 134 -5.86 -6.41 -15.44
N ILE A 135 -6.91 -6.92 -14.79
CA ILE A 135 -7.21 -8.34 -14.69
C ILE A 135 -8.16 -8.68 -15.83
N VAL A 136 -7.72 -9.54 -16.75
CA VAL A 136 -8.54 -10.02 -17.86
C VAL A 136 -8.92 -11.47 -17.59
N ASN A 137 -10.22 -11.74 -17.40
CA ASN A 137 -10.75 -13.08 -17.15
C ASN A 137 -12.02 -13.28 -17.99
N ASN A 138 -12.06 -14.34 -18.81
CA ASN A 138 -13.18 -14.64 -19.72
C ASN A 138 -13.61 -13.42 -20.59
N GLY A 139 -12.64 -12.63 -21.06
CA GLY A 139 -12.89 -11.42 -21.87
C GLY A 139 -13.41 -10.21 -21.08
N GLN A 140 -13.67 -10.34 -19.79
CA GLN A 140 -13.97 -9.21 -18.91
C GLN A 140 -12.67 -8.61 -18.38
N LYS A 141 -12.55 -7.29 -18.50
CA LYS A 141 -11.41 -6.51 -18.03
C LYS A 141 -11.83 -5.74 -16.79
N GLU A 142 -11.17 -5.98 -15.65
CA GLU A 142 -11.35 -5.23 -14.42
C GLU A 142 -10.03 -4.56 -14.01
N ARG A 143 -10.07 -3.26 -13.76
CA ARG A 143 -8.93 -2.51 -13.23
C ARG A 143 -8.84 -2.70 -11.73
N VAL A 144 -7.67 -3.13 -11.25
CA VAL A 144 -7.32 -3.17 -9.83
C VAL A 144 -6.11 -2.29 -9.58
N ALA A 145 -6.22 -1.45 -8.55
CA ALA A 145 -5.12 -0.60 -8.11
C ALA A 145 -4.82 -0.78 -6.63
N VAL A 146 -3.61 -0.42 -6.23
CA VAL A 146 -3.16 -0.37 -4.84
C VAL A 146 -2.37 0.92 -4.66
N PHE A 147 -2.61 1.60 -3.53
CA PHE A 147 -1.87 2.78 -3.14
C PHE A 147 -1.60 2.75 -1.64
N ILE A 148 -0.33 2.73 -1.26
CA ILE A 148 0.11 2.70 0.13
C ILE A 148 1.02 3.91 0.39
N LYS A 149 0.63 4.75 1.35
CA LYS A 149 1.49 5.82 1.90
C LYS A 149 2.06 5.37 3.23
N ARG A 150 3.37 5.51 3.40
CA ARG A 150 4.04 5.34 4.69
C ARG A 150 5.02 6.47 4.94
N GLY A 151 5.35 6.70 6.21
CA GLY A 151 6.33 7.71 6.58
C GLY A 151 7.05 7.41 7.87
N LYS A 152 8.27 7.94 7.98
CA LYS A 152 9.07 7.92 9.20
C LYS A 152 9.51 9.33 9.53
N VAL A 153 9.23 9.75 10.76
CA VAL A 153 9.72 10.98 11.37
C VAL A 153 9.88 10.76 12.88
N PRO A 154 10.93 11.29 13.52
CA PRO A 154 12.17 11.78 12.92
C PRO A 154 12.94 10.66 12.19
N VAL A 155 13.92 11.03 11.36
CA VAL A 155 14.85 10.08 10.73
C VAL A 155 16.24 10.35 11.26
N TRP A 156 16.71 9.51 12.19
CA TRP A 156 18.05 9.61 12.75
C TRP A 156 19.07 8.84 11.92
N SER A 157 18.66 7.70 11.37
CA SER A 157 19.44 6.87 10.45
C SER A 157 18.58 6.43 9.26
N PHE A 158 19.22 6.11 8.13
CA PHE A 158 18.52 5.56 6.96
C PHE A 158 18.14 4.09 7.15
N ASP A 159 18.67 3.39 8.15
CA ASP A 159 18.23 2.03 8.47
C ASP A 159 16.82 2.01 9.09
N GLU A 160 16.48 3.04 9.88
CA GLU A 160 15.17 3.19 10.51
C GLU A 160 14.02 3.42 9.52
N ILE A 161 14.31 3.87 8.30
CA ILE A 161 13.27 4.07 7.28
C ILE A 161 12.91 2.76 6.58
N ILE A 162 13.80 1.76 6.59
CA ILE A 162 13.66 0.53 5.80
C ILE A 162 12.37 -0.20 6.16
N ASN A 163 12.14 -0.48 7.45
CA ASN A 163 10.93 -1.18 7.85
C ASN A 163 9.64 -0.38 7.58
N PRO A 164 9.48 0.83 8.15
CA PRO A 164 8.21 1.55 8.06
C PRO A 164 7.90 2.05 6.65
N THR A 165 8.91 2.31 5.82
CA THR A 165 8.72 2.98 4.52
C THR A 165 9.09 2.14 3.30
N LEU A 166 9.75 0.98 3.46
CA LEU A 166 10.05 0.06 2.35
C LEU A 166 9.41 -1.32 2.56
N ASN A 167 9.70 -2.00 3.67
CA ASN A 167 9.18 -3.37 3.91
C ASN A 167 7.66 -3.38 4.11
N GLU A 168 7.14 -2.55 5.01
CA GLU A 168 5.69 -2.50 5.27
C GLU A 168 4.85 -2.14 4.04
N PRO A 169 5.19 -1.13 3.22
CA PRO A 169 4.42 -0.87 2.02
C PRO A 169 4.55 -1.97 0.95
N LEU A 170 5.69 -2.66 0.86
CA LEU A 170 5.81 -3.85 -0.01
C LEU A 170 4.95 -5.01 0.49
N GLU A 171 4.87 -5.20 1.81
CA GLU A 171 3.98 -6.22 2.40
C GLU A 171 2.51 -5.89 2.16
N LEU A 172 2.09 -4.66 2.45
CA LEU A 172 0.72 -4.21 2.21
C LEU A 172 0.35 -4.25 0.72
N LEU A 173 1.29 -3.91 -0.16
CA LEU A 173 1.11 -4.02 -1.61
C LEU A 173 0.71 -5.43 -2.02
N ILE A 174 1.47 -6.44 -1.56
CA ILE A 174 1.21 -7.84 -1.90
C ILE A 174 -0.10 -8.33 -1.27
N LYS A 175 -0.34 -8.04 0.02
CA LYS A 175 -1.55 -8.49 0.70
C LYS A 175 -2.82 -7.88 0.11
N GLU A 176 -2.82 -6.57 -0.16
CA GLU A 176 -3.95 -5.89 -0.78
C GLU A 176 -4.21 -6.39 -2.19
N PHE A 177 -3.15 -6.48 -3.01
CA PHE A 177 -3.28 -6.94 -4.39
C PHE A 177 -3.78 -8.38 -4.45
N SER A 178 -3.25 -9.26 -3.61
CA SER A 178 -3.69 -10.65 -3.49
C SER A 178 -5.14 -10.75 -3.04
N ALA A 179 -5.56 -9.98 -2.02
CA ALA A 179 -6.94 -9.97 -1.54
C ALA A 179 -7.91 -9.54 -2.65
N LYS A 180 -7.61 -8.47 -3.39
CA LYS A 180 -8.44 -8.01 -4.52
C LYS A 180 -8.49 -9.03 -5.66
N LEU A 181 -7.36 -9.64 -5.99
CA LEU A 181 -7.28 -10.68 -7.02
C LEU A 181 -8.11 -11.92 -6.62
N SER A 182 -7.99 -12.36 -5.37
CA SER A 182 -8.78 -13.47 -4.83
C SER A 182 -10.28 -13.17 -4.76
N ALA A 183 -10.67 -11.94 -4.42
CA ALA A 183 -12.07 -11.51 -4.46
C ALA A 183 -12.63 -11.55 -5.89
N ASN A 184 -11.90 -10.99 -6.85
CA ASN A 184 -12.38 -10.86 -8.22
C ASN A 184 -12.43 -12.20 -8.95
N LEU A 185 -11.44 -13.08 -8.75
CA LEU A 185 -11.36 -14.36 -9.47
C LEU A 185 -12.16 -15.49 -8.80
N TYR A 186 -12.19 -15.52 -7.46
CA TYR A 186 -12.70 -16.65 -6.69
C TYR A 186 -13.86 -16.29 -5.75
N SER A 187 -14.23 -15.00 -5.70
CA SER A 187 -15.16 -14.46 -4.69
C SER A 187 -14.72 -14.81 -3.27
N ALA A 188 -13.39 -14.91 -3.06
CA ALA A 188 -12.82 -15.44 -1.84
C ALA A 188 -12.87 -14.41 -0.70
N LYS A 189 -13.28 -14.88 0.49
CA LYS A 189 -13.38 -14.06 1.70
C LYS A 189 -13.18 -14.88 2.96
N LEU A 190 -12.82 -14.24 4.07
CA LEU A 190 -12.84 -14.86 5.39
C LEU A 190 -14.28 -15.14 5.84
N SER A 191 -14.44 -16.14 6.68
CA SER A 191 -15.74 -16.45 7.27
C SER A 191 -16.21 -15.34 8.23
N ASP A 192 -17.52 -15.24 8.40
CA ASP A 192 -18.15 -14.32 9.34
C ASP A 192 -17.67 -14.49 10.78
N ASN A 193 -17.26 -15.71 11.16
CA ASN A 193 -16.74 -16.03 12.49
C ASN A 193 -15.32 -15.51 12.67
N GLU A 194 -14.45 -15.69 11.68
CA GLU A 194 -13.08 -15.17 11.70
C GLU A 194 -13.07 -13.64 11.74
N VAL A 195 -13.94 -13.00 10.94
CA VAL A 195 -14.09 -11.54 10.93
C VAL A 195 -14.61 -11.04 12.27
N SER A 196 -15.61 -11.71 12.86
CA SER A 196 -16.08 -11.38 14.21
C SER A 196 -15.00 -11.54 15.27
N ALA A 197 -14.17 -12.59 15.18
CA ALA A 197 -13.05 -12.80 16.09
C ALA A 197 -11.98 -11.70 15.94
N LEU A 198 -11.69 -11.28 14.71
CA LEU A 198 -10.76 -10.17 14.42
C LEU A 198 -11.28 -8.84 14.99
N ILE A 199 -12.55 -8.52 14.77
CA ILE A 199 -13.19 -7.32 15.34
C ILE A 199 -13.16 -7.37 16.88
N ALA A 200 -13.48 -8.52 17.48
CA ALA A 200 -13.47 -8.68 18.93
C ALA A 200 -12.06 -8.51 19.51
N ARG A 201 -11.04 -9.05 18.83
CA ARG A 201 -9.63 -8.87 19.20
C ARG A 201 -9.25 -7.39 19.18
N LEU A 202 -9.59 -6.67 18.12
CA LEU A 202 -9.29 -5.24 17.97
C LEU A 202 -10.04 -4.39 19.01
N SER A 203 -11.32 -4.67 19.25
CA SER A 203 -12.14 -3.94 20.23
C SER A 203 -11.68 -4.14 21.67
N ASN A 204 -11.09 -5.30 22.00
CA ASN A 204 -10.60 -5.60 23.35
C ASN A 204 -9.20 -5.04 23.65
N GLN A 205 -8.54 -4.36 22.69
CA GLN A 205 -7.22 -3.75 22.88
C GLN A 205 -7.27 -2.40 23.62
N ALA A 206 -8.15 -2.23 24.61
CA ALA A 206 -8.40 -0.95 25.30
C ALA A 206 -7.16 -0.28 25.93
N ASN A 207 -6.02 -0.97 26.06
CA ASN A 207 -4.75 -0.45 26.57
C ASN A 207 -3.52 -0.77 25.67
N LYS A 208 -3.71 -1.25 24.45
CA LYS A 208 -2.61 -1.51 23.49
C LYS A 208 -2.87 -0.70 22.22
N GLU A 209 -1.81 -0.10 21.67
CA GLU A 209 -1.89 0.58 20.37
C GLU A 209 -2.50 -0.39 19.34
N LEU A 210 -3.65 -0.01 18.77
CA LEU A 210 -4.29 -0.73 17.68
C LEU A 210 -3.29 -0.83 16.53
N SER A 211 -2.91 -2.06 16.17
CA SER A 211 -2.08 -2.24 14.99
C SER A 211 -2.90 -1.90 13.75
N TYR A 212 -2.56 -0.82 13.04
CA TYR A 212 -3.19 -0.49 11.77
C TYR A 212 -3.07 -1.65 10.75
N LEU A 213 -2.10 -2.56 10.91
CA LEU A 213 -2.00 -3.78 10.11
C LEU A 213 -3.17 -4.74 10.36
N ASP A 214 -3.64 -4.87 11.61
CA ASP A 214 -4.85 -5.65 11.91
C ASP A 214 -6.10 -4.99 11.31
N VAL A 215 -6.13 -3.66 11.20
CA VAL A 215 -7.22 -2.91 10.54
C VAL A 215 -7.20 -3.12 9.02
N TYR A 216 -6.02 -3.21 8.42
CA TYR A 216 -5.89 -3.63 7.01
C TYR A 216 -6.38 -5.06 6.79
N GLU A 217 -6.10 -5.97 7.73
CA GLU A 217 -6.54 -7.37 7.60
C GLU A 217 -8.08 -7.50 7.58
N LEU A 218 -8.82 -6.58 8.24
CA LEU A 218 -10.27 -6.50 8.07
C LEU A 218 -10.68 -6.14 6.63
N GLY A 219 -9.93 -5.29 5.94
CA GLY A 219 -10.13 -5.02 4.51
C GLY A 219 -9.76 -6.21 3.65
N PHE A 220 -8.59 -6.81 3.90
CA PHE A 220 -8.12 -8.02 3.21
C PHE A 220 -9.01 -9.23 3.47
N SER A 221 -9.91 -9.17 4.45
CA SER A 221 -10.89 -10.24 4.68
C SER A 221 -11.87 -10.44 3.53
N ASN A 222 -12.06 -9.43 2.66
CA ASN A 222 -13.09 -9.39 1.61
C ASN A 222 -14.51 -9.67 2.14
N ASN A 223 -14.75 -9.45 3.44
CA ASN A 223 -16.04 -9.70 4.08
C ASN A 223 -16.67 -8.37 4.56
N ILE A 224 -17.79 -8.01 3.94
CA ILE A 224 -18.52 -6.76 4.21
C ILE A 224 -18.96 -6.59 5.67
N LYS A 225 -19.01 -7.67 6.46
CA LYS A 225 -19.32 -7.62 7.90
C LYS A 225 -18.37 -6.70 8.68
N ALA A 226 -17.14 -6.52 8.21
CA ALA A 226 -16.18 -5.60 8.81
C ALA A 226 -16.50 -4.11 8.56
N ALA A 227 -17.34 -3.78 7.57
CA ALA A 227 -17.53 -2.42 7.08
C ALA A 227 -18.05 -1.46 8.17
N THR A 228 -18.99 -1.90 9.02
CA THR A 228 -19.49 -1.04 10.12
C THR A 228 -18.38 -0.64 11.07
N TYR A 229 -17.57 -1.59 11.51
CA TYR A 229 -16.46 -1.32 12.42
C TYR A 229 -15.38 -0.44 11.75
N LEU A 230 -15.10 -0.69 10.48
CA LEU A 230 -14.17 0.13 9.70
C LEU A 230 -14.65 1.58 9.54
N ARG A 231 -15.95 1.81 9.31
CA ARG A 231 -16.52 3.17 9.27
C ARG A 231 -16.27 3.94 10.56
N ASP A 232 -16.38 3.29 11.72
CA ASP A 232 -16.08 3.94 13.00
C ASP A 232 -14.59 4.30 13.13
N LEU A 233 -13.70 3.41 12.69
CA LEU A 233 -12.25 3.64 12.73
C LEU A 233 -11.76 4.76 11.80
N THR A 234 -12.57 5.19 10.82
CA THR A 234 -12.25 6.40 10.00
C THR A 234 -12.14 7.68 10.85
N LYS A 235 -12.64 7.66 12.09
CA LYS A 235 -12.61 8.77 13.05
C LYS A 235 -11.51 8.63 14.12
N SER A 236 -10.68 7.58 14.06
CA SER A 236 -9.59 7.36 15.02
C SER A 236 -8.67 8.59 15.12
N ASP A 237 -8.04 8.85 16.26
CA ASP A 237 -7.01 9.91 16.36
C ASP A 237 -5.67 9.48 15.73
N ASP A 238 -5.42 8.17 15.66
CA ASP A 238 -4.25 7.60 15.00
C ASP A 238 -4.37 7.68 13.47
N GLU A 239 -3.43 8.38 12.83
CA GLU A 239 -3.40 8.57 11.37
C GLU A 239 -3.37 7.23 10.61
N TYR A 240 -2.55 6.27 11.04
CA TYR A 240 -2.41 5.00 10.32
C TYR A 240 -3.64 4.12 10.50
N VAL A 241 -4.30 4.15 11.66
CA VAL A 241 -5.59 3.47 11.87
C VAL A 241 -6.66 4.08 10.97
N ARG A 242 -6.78 5.42 10.91
CA ARG A 242 -7.73 6.08 10.00
C ARG A 242 -7.48 5.72 8.54
N MET A 243 -6.22 5.78 8.10
CA MET A 243 -5.83 5.44 6.74
C MET A 243 -6.19 3.99 6.38
N ALA A 244 -5.84 3.05 7.26
CA ALA A 244 -6.16 1.64 7.06
C ALA A 244 -7.67 1.44 6.98
N ALA A 245 -8.44 2.09 7.85
CA ALA A 245 -9.90 2.01 7.84
C ALA A 245 -10.51 2.54 6.55
N ILE A 246 -10.12 3.76 6.13
CA ILE A 246 -10.59 4.37 4.88
C ILE A 246 -10.26 3.47 3.69
N SER A 247 -9.02 3.00 3.59
CA SER A 247 -8.57 2.09 2.52
C SER A 247 -9.37 0.78 2.51
N SER A 248 -9.56 0.16 3.68
CA SER A 248 -10.28 -1.11 3.83
C SER A 248 -11.75 -1.02 3.40
N LEU A 249 -12.43 0.12 3.58
CA LEU A 249 -13.80 0.31 3.05
C LEU A 249 -13.82 0.21 1.51
N GLY A 250 -12.78 0.73 0.86
CA GLY A 250 -12.58 0.59 -0.59
C GLY A 250 -12.38 -0.86 -1.00
N ILE A 251 -11.46 -1.56 -0.34
CA ILE A 251 -11.14 -2.97 -0.59
C ILE A 251 -12.40 -3.86 -0.48
N LEU A 252 -13.24 -3.60 0.54
CA LEU A 252 -14.50 -4.32 0.75
C LEU A 252 -15.61 -3.96 -0.25
N LYS A 253 -15.36 -3.00 -1.16
CA LYS A 253 -16.35 -2.46 -2.11
C LYS A 253 -17.63 -2.00 -1.39
N ASP A 254 -17.49 -1.37 -0.21
CA ASP A 254 -18.62 -0.95 0.63
C ASP A 254 -19.34 0.29 0.05
N GLN A 255 -20.30 0.04 -0.84
CA GLN A 255 -21.11 1.09 -1.48
C GLN A 255 -21.80 2.02 -0.46
N ALA A 256 -22.16 1.53 0.73
CA ALA A 256 -22.77 2.35 1.77
C ALA A 256 -21.84 3.44 2.32
N SER A 257 -20.52 3.28 2.15
CA SER A 257 -19.52 4.28 2.55
C SER A 257 -19.25 5.34 1.48
N LEU A 258 -19.84 5.26 0.28
CA LEU A 258 -19.48 6.15 -0.83
C LEU A 258 -19.70 7.63 -0.48
N VAL A 259 -20.79 7.96 0.21
CA VAL A 259 -21.05 9.34 0.68
C VAL A 259 -19.96 9.81 1.65
N LEU A 260 -19.66 9.00 2.67
CA LEU A 260 -18.60 9.28 3.65
C LEU A 260 -17.25 9.52 2.96
N LEU A 261 -16.89 8.66 2.01
CA LEU A 261 -15.62 8.75 1.29
C LEU A 261 -15.55 10.00 0.41
N LYS A 262 -16.64 10.37 -0.26
CA LYS A 262 -16.70 11.63 -1.03
C LYS A 262 -16.52 12.86 -0.14
N ASP A 263 -17.11 12.85 1.06
CA ASP A 263 -16.95 13.94 2.02
C ASP A 263 -15.51 14.03 2.53
N LEU A 264 -14.89 12.89 2.83
CA LEU A 264 -13.47 12.82 3.20
C LEU A 264 -12.59 13.34 2.06
N ALA A 265 -12.80 12.90 0.82
CA ALA A 265 -12.01 13.33 -0.35
C ALA A 265 -12.09 14.85 -0.59
N LYS A 266 -13.21 15.50 -0.22
CA LYS A 266 -13.38 16.95 -0.37
C LYS A 266 -12.83 17.76 0.80
N SER A 267 -13.01 17.27 2.02
CA SER A 267 -12.98 18.13 3.21
C SER A 267 -12.19 17.59 4.39
N ALA A 268 -11.62 16.38 4.29
CA ALA A 268 -10.79 15.86 5.36
C ALA A 268 -9.60 16.80 5.64
N LYS A 269 -9.25 16.96 6.91
CA LYS A 269 -8.22 17.90 7.37
C LYS A 269 -6.84 17.57 6.79
N THR A 270 -6.49 16.28 6.73
CA THR A 270 -5.18 15.84 6.23
C THR A 270 -5.27 15.45 4.76
N TRP A 271 -4.23 15.76 3.99
CA TRP A 271 -4.12 15.29 2.61
C TRP A 271 -4.18 13.76 2.53
N THR A 272 -3.57 13.07 3.50
CA THR A 272 -3.54 11.61 3.54
C THR A 272 -4.94 11.00 3.60
N ASP A 273 -5.85 11.55 4.41
CA ASP A 273 -7.24 11.08 4.49
C ASP A 273 -7.98 11.35 3.16
N ARG A 274 -7.74 12.51 2.53
CA ARG A 274 -8.30 12.81 1.19
C ARG A 274 -7.79 11.82 0.13
N ALA A 275 -6.49 11.55 0.13
CA ALA A 275 -5.83 10.63 -0.79
C ALA A 275 -6.32 9.17 -0.62
N MET A 276 -6.44 8.69 0.63
CA MET A 276 -7.03 7.37 0.91
C MET A 276 -8.48 7.30 0.49
N ALA A 277 -9.26 8.39 0.65
CA ALA A 277 -10.64 8.41 0.19
C ALA A 277 -10.76 8.34 -1.34
N LEU A 278 -9.90 9.03 -2.09
CA LEU A 278 -9.85 8.92 -3.55
C LEU A 278 -9.53 7.49 -4.00
N LYS A 279 -8.53 6.87 -3.38
CA LYS A 279 -8.20 5.45 -3.58
C LYS A 279 -9.42 4.57 -3.32
N SER A 280 -10.08 4.73 -2.17
CA SER A 280 -11.21 3.88 -1.79
C SER A 280 -12.44 4.06 -2.69
N ILE A 281 -12.69 5.28 -3.18
CA ILE A 281 -13.73 5.52 -4.18
C ILE A 281 -13.40 4.77 -5.48
N GLY A 282 -12.15 4.81 -5.93
CA GLY A 282 -11.69 4.02 -7.07
C GLY A 282 -11.83 2.52 -6.86
N ASP A 283 -11.51 2.02 -5.67
CA ASP A 283 -11.64 0.60 -5.31
C ASP A 283 -13.11 0.14 -5.27
N ILE A 284 -14.03 0.99 -4.79
CA ILE A 284 -15.48 0.73 -4.82
C ILE A 284 -15.98 0.63 -6.27
N GLY A 285 -15.50 1.52 -7.14
CA GLY A 285 -15.87 1.56 -8.55
C GLY A 285 -17.36 1.82 -8.79
N GLY A 286 -17.80 1.55 -10.03
CA GLY A 286 -19.15 1.87 -10.50
C GLY A 286 -19.28 3.29 -11.03
N GLU A 287 -20.39 3.56 -11.73
CA GLU A 287 -20.59 4.81 -12.49
C GLU A 287 -20.47 6.05 -11.60
N GLU A 288 -21.07 6.01 -10.41
CA GLU A 288 -21.05 7.14 -9.48
C GLU A 288 -19.65 7.45 -8.93
N ALA A 289 -18.85 6.42 -8.64
CA ALA A 289 -17.48 6.58 -8.17
C ALA A 289 -16.58 7.10 -9.30
N THR A 290 -16.69 6.51 -10.49
CA THR A 290 -15.94 6.95 -11.68
C THR A 290 -16.25 8.40 -12.05
N ALA A 291 -17.53 8.79 -12.05
CA ALA A 291 -17.94 10.17 -12.30
C ALA A 291 -17.34 11.15 -11.26
N PHE A 292 -17.29 10.73 -9.98
CA PHE A 292 -16.67 11.52 -8.93
C PHE A 292 -15.17 11.71 -9.16
N LEU A 293 -14.44 10.64 -9.52
CA LEU A 293 -13.00 10.73 -9.77
C LEU A 293 -12.68 11.61 -10.99
N HIS A 294 -13.46 11.53 -12.07
CA HIS A 294 -13.31 12.45 -13.21
C HIS A 294 -13.54 13.91 -12.80
N ALA A 295 -14.62 14.19 -12.07
CA ALA A 295 -14.91 15.55 -11.60
C ALA A 295 -13.80 16.07 -10.68
N LYS A 296 -13.28 15.22 -9.78
CA LYS A 296 -12.19 15.60 -8.88
C LYS A 296 -10.88 15.82 -9.62
N LYS A 297 -10.58 15.02 -10.64
CA LYS A 297 -9.40 15.23 -11.51
C LYS A 297 -9.47 16.59 -12.20
N MET A 298 -10.61 16.94 -12.80
CA MET A 298 -10.83 18.26 -13.42
C MET A 298 -10.73 19.41 -12.42
N GLU A 299 -11.21 19.24 -11.18
CA GLU A 299 -11.08 20.25 -10.13
C GLU A 299 -9.60 20.50 -9.75
N LEU A 300 -8.78 19.46 -9.76
CA LEU A 300 -7.36 19.52 -9.40
C LEU A 300 -6.51 20.15 -10.50
N GLU A 301 -6.93 20.11 -11.76
CA GLU A 301 -6.17 20.62 -12.91
C GLU A 301 -5.76 22.09 -12.73
N GLY A 302 -4.46 22.35 -12.83
CA GLY A 302 -3.91 23.71 -12.86
C GLY A 302 -3.77 24.38 -11.50
N GLN A 303 -3.90 23.63 -10.40
CA GLN A 303 -3.62 24.14 -9.04
C GLN A 303 -2.11 24.30 -8.75
N ASP A 304 -1.25 23.74 -9.60
CA ASP A 304 0.21 23.66 -9.50
C ASP A 304 0.70 23.32 -8.07
N SER A 305 0.19 22.22 -7.52
CA SER A 305 0.50 21.81 -6.14
C SER A 305 0.93 20.34 -6.04
N LYS A 306 1.67 20.00 -4.97
CA LYS A 306 1.99 18.59 -4.66
C LYS A 306 0.73 17.76 -4.43
N GLU A 307 -0.30 18.38 -3.89
CA GLU A 307 -1.58 17.74 -3.66
C GLU A 307 -2.28 17.41 -4.99
N GLU A 308 -2.32 18.34 -5.94
CA GLU A 308 -2.77 18.06 -7.31
C GLU A 308 -1.99 16.87 -7.89
N LEU A 309 -0.66 16.98 -7.93
CA LEU A 309 0.19 15.95 -8.54
C LEU A 309 -0.10 14.56 -7.97
N TRP A 310 -0.05 14.42 -6.64
CA TRP A 310 -0.20 13.10 -6.01
C TRP A 310 -1.64 12.60 -6.02
N SER A 311 -2.63 13.49 -5.92
CA SER A 311 -4.05 13.09 -5.95
C SER A 311 -4.46 12.66 -7.37
N THR A 312 -4.02 13.39 -8.39
CA THR A 312 -4.21 13.00 -9.80
C THR A 312 -3.54 11.67 -10.09
N GLU A 313 -2.33 11.43 -9.57
CA GLU A 313 -1.66 10.14 -9.73
C GLU A 313 -2.38 8.95 -9.09
N ILE A 314 -3.12 9.18 -7.99
CA ILE A 314 -3.96 8.15 -7.36
C ILE A 314 -5.20 7.89 -8.22
N ILE A 315 -5.85 8.96 -8.70
CA ILE A 315 -7.02 8.86 -9.58
C ILE A 315 -6.66 8.09 -10.86
N ASP A 316 -5.50 8.37 -11.45
CA ASP A 316 -4.99 7.73 -12.67
C ASP A 316 -4.65 6.25 -12.51
N LEU A 317 -4.62 5.72 -11.28
CA LEU A 317 -4.54 4.27 -11.10
C LEU A 317 -5.83 3.57 -11.57
N TYR A 318 -6.97 4.26 -11.54
CA TYR A 318 -8.30 3.72 -11.78
C TYR A 318 -8.90 4.12 -13.14
N LEU A 319 -8.59 5.32 -13.63
CA LEU A 319 -9.03 5.82 -14.93
C LEU A 319 -8.15 5.32 -16.09
#